data_AF-A0AAE0WD33-F1
#
_entry.id   AF-A0AAE0WD33-F1
#
_cell.length_a   1.000
_cell.length_b   1.000
_cell.length_c   1.000
_cell.angle_alpha   90.00
_cell.angle_beta   90.00
_cell.angle_gamma   90.00
#
_symmetry.space_group_name_H-M   'P 1'
#
loop_
_entity.id
_entity.type
_entity.pdbx_description
1 polymer ?
#
loop_
_entity_poly.entity_id
_entity_poly.type
_entity_poly.pdbx_seq_one_letter_code
_entity_poly.pdbx_strand_id
1 'polypeptide(L)'
;KMVAGKMFSILVVSSIFLSCLAKRTLKTEILTDPNCMKPCRTEIGHIQATGPDDTLHYLITDIGIPTIYVLRTNTISEANSVVNVDWNKLSSKNTTERSGAITFPKNVQIFYSYAAMFTRIQAFDHGDRENQLPHLQYTENIVLFDLVISHISTNLSASRFVVEMILYSNSTENMKIDTTASIDDEYTPGVFKISNWLTRPTNQAEGCFIQWKPVCYLNIPRGRNVATYVSYYGPSGLDSNLDMIKLVNRSILGAFEESTAMPYRMTATNFSFGLSKDGGYKLKNYTAWSGSIGFGAPPEEKVSTLVIIIIAVGLGLPIVIILFGGVGVCVKKQKGKQSKILAEVTRSYPGLN
;
A
#
# COMPACT_ATOMS: atom_id res chain seq x y z
N LYS A 1 -28.78 44.80 -32.22
CA LYS A 1 -28.42 45.20 -30.85
C LYS A 1 -28.31 43.95 -29.99
N MET A 2 -27.16 43.80 -29.31
CA MET A 2 -26.79 42.82 -28.28
C MET A 2 -26.89 41.31 -28.57
N VAL A 3 -25.68 40.79 -28.77
CA VAL A 3 -25.20 39.44 -28.50
C VAL A 3 -25.53 39.04 -27.06
N ALA A 4 -26.14 37.86 -26.86
CA ALA A 4 -26.13 37.16 -25.58
C ALA A 4 -25.38 35.84 -25.78
N GLY A 5 -24.09 35.86 -25.45
CA GLY A 5 -23.21 34.70 -25.51
C GLY A 5 -23.66 33.63 -24.53
N LYS A 6 -23.85 32.41 -25.02
CA LYS A 6 -23.92 31.21 -24.18
C LYS A 6 -22.53 30.97 -23.60
N MET A 7 -22.31 31.46 -22.39
CA MET A 7 -21.14 31.16 -21.57
C MET A 7 -21.29 29.71 -21.09
N PHE A 8 -20.56 28.79 -21.72
CA PHE A 8 -20.41 27.41 -21.24
C PHE A 8 -19.60 27.47 -19.94
N SER A 9 -20.28 27.56 -18.81
CA SER A 9 -19.63 27.41 -17.50
C SER A 9 -19.25 25.95 -17.32
N ILE A 10 -17.98 25.64 -17.50
CA ILE A 10 -17.40 24.38 -17.02
C ILE A 10 -17.30 24.54 -15.50
N LEU A 11 -18.33 24.04 -14.81
CA LEU A 11 -18.32 23.92 -13.36
C LEU A 11 -17.34 22.81 -13.00
N VAL A 12 -16.09 23.16 -12.71
CA VAL A 12 -15.18 22.25 -12.00
C VAL A 12 -15.67 22.23 -10.55
N VAL A 13 -16.56 21.29 -10.25
CA VAL A 13 -16.91 20.96 -8.86
C VAL A 13 -15.65 20.35 -8.26
N SER A 14 -14.83 21.20 -7.66
CA SER A 14 -13.86 20.76 -6.66
C SER A 14 -14.67 20.31 -5.46
N SER A 15 -15.05 19.05 -5.44
CA SER A 15 -15.54 18.38 -4.25
C SER A 15 -14.36 18.35 -3.27
N ILE A 16 -14.21 19.40 -2.47
CA ILE A 16 -13.42 19.34 -1.25
C ILE A 16 -14.21 18.41 -0.33
N PHE A 17 -14.01 17.11 -0.50
CA PHE A 17 -14.28 16.17 0.57
C PHE A 17 -13.32 16.56 1.69
N LEU A 18 -13.83 17.35 2.63
CA LEU A 18 -13.26 17.43 3.96
C LEU A 18 -13.51 16.05 4.58
N SER A 19 -12.73 15.05 4.17
CA SER A 19 -12.65 13.80 4.91
C SER A 19 -12.08 14.20 6.25
N CYS A 20 -12.94 14.29 7.26
CA CYS A 20 -12.52 14.25 8.64
C CYS A 20 -11.83 12.89 8.82
N LEU A 21 -10.53 12.84 8.56
CA LEU A 21 -9.72 11.65 8.83
C LEU A 21 -9.87 11.38 10.32
N ALA A 22 -10.29 10.16 10.64
CA ALA A 22 -10.51 9.73 12.00
C ALA A 22 -9.14 9.61 12.66
N LYS A 23 -8.69 10.69 13.30
CA LYS A 23 -7.36 10.77 13.88
C LYS A 23 -7.21 9.68 14.95
N ARG A 24 -6.26 8.76 14.76
CA ARG A 24 -5.93 7.75 15.77
C ARG A 24 -4.92 8.33 16.76
N THR A 25 -5.02 7.91 18.01
CA THR A 25 -3.98 8.17 19.02
C THR A 25 -3.03 6.98 19.08
N LEU A 26 -1.73 7.23 18.93
CA LEU A 26 -0.70 6.20 19.02
C LEU A 26 -0.14 6.10 20.44
N LYS A 27 -0.08 4.88 20.96
CA LYS A 27 0.67 4.52 22.16
C LYS A 27 1.62 3.38 21.83
N THR A 28 2.87 3.50 22.25
CA THR A 28 3.90 2.48 22.05
C THR A 28 4.42 1.99 23.39
N GLU A 29 4.61 0.68 23.50
CA GLU A 29 5.19 0.05 24.68
C GLU A 29 6.02 -1.18 24.29
N ILE A 30 7.03 -1.49 25.09
CA ILE A 30 7.79 -2.74 24.96
C ILE A 30 7.34 -3.65 26.09
N LEU A 31 6.70 -4.76 25.74
CA LEU A 31 6.29 -5.77 26.69
C LEU A 31 7.49 -6.70 26.96
N THR A 32 7.83 -6.87 28.23
CA THR A 32 8.91 -7.75 28.72
C THR A 32 8.45 -8.53 29.95
N ASP A 33 9.06 -9.69 30.18
CA ASP A 33 8.82 -10.48 31.39
C ASP A 33 9.24 -9.68 32.63
N PRO A 34 8.33 -9.39 33.58
CA PRO A 34 8.70 -8.68 34.81
C PRO A 34 9.79 -9.39 35.62
N ASN A 35 9.93 -10.71 35.46
CA ASN A 35 10.85 -11.56 36.22
C ASN A 35 12.14 -11.89 35.46
N CYS A 36 12.36 -11.38 34.23
CA CYS A 36 13.58 -11.69 33.49
C CYS A 36 14.81 -10.95 34.06
N MET A 37 15.94 -11.65 34.13
CA MET A 37 17.25 -11.00 34.30
C MET A 37 17.59 -10.26 33.01
N LYS A 38 17.83 -8.95 33.10
CA LYS A 38 18.19 -8.11 31.94
C LYS A 38 19.60 -8.49 31.42
N PRO A 39 19.82 -8.53 30.09
CA PRO A 39 18.86 -8.28 29.02
C PRO A 39 17.91 -9.47 28.81
N CYS A 40 16.63 -9.16 28.62
CA CYS A 40 15.60 -10.17 28.44
C CYS A 40 15.72 -10.79 27.06
N ARG A 41 15.59 -12.11 26.95
CA ARG A 41 15.70 -12.82 25.67
C ARG A 41 14.50 -12.63 24.76
N THR A 42 13.39 -12.13 25.30
CA THR A 42 12.10 -12.11 24.61
C THR A 42 11.41 -10.80 24.93
N GLU A 43 11.18 -10.01 23.88
CA GLU A 43 10.49 -8.73 23.95
C GLU A 43 9.40 -8.71 22.86
N ILE A 44 8.30 -8.01 23.15
CA ILE A 44 7.25 -7.75 22.17
C ILE A 44 7.07 -6.24 22.08
N GLY A 45 7.34 -5.67 20.91
CA GLY A 45 6.95 -4.30 20.61
C GLY A 45 5.45 -4.24 20.40
N HIS A 46 4.74 -3.41 21.15
CA HIS A 46 3.31 -3.20 21.01
C HIS A 46 3.03 -1.76 20.61
N ILE A 47 2.38 -1.58 19.46
CA ILE A 47 1.86 -0.30 19.00
C ILE A 47 0.34 -0.38 19.03
N GLN A 48 -0.29 0.55 19.74
CA GLN A 48 -1.73 0.70 19.82
C GLN A 48 -2.15 1.98 19.08
N ALA A 49 -3.00 1.85 18.07
CA ALA A 49 -3.57 2.95 17.31
C ALA A 49 -5.08 3.04 17.56
N THR A 50 -5.47 3.85 18.54
CA THR A 50 -6.85 3.97 19.01
C THR A 50 -7.63 5.00 18.20
N GLY A 51 -8.67 4.56 17.52
CA GLY A 51 -9.64 5.39 16.80
C GLY A 51 -10.98 5.49 17.54
N PRO A 52 -11.96 6.22 16.96
CA PRO A 52 -13.28 6.41 17.55
C PRO A 52 -14.07 5.12 17.74
N ASP A 53 -14.02 4.24 16.74
CA ASP A 53 -14.85 3.03 16.67
C ASP A 53 -14.06 1.74 16.96
N ASP A 54 -12.74 1.78 16.75
CA ASP A 54 -11.87 0.61 16.86
C ASP A 54 -10.45 0.96 17.32
N THR A 55 -9.70 -0.07 17.71
CA THR A 55 -8.28 0.03 18.00
C THR A 55 -7.51 -0.99 17.16
N LEU A 56 -6.41 -0.54 16.54
CA LEU A 56 -5.46 -1.42 15.89
C LEU A 56 -4.29 -1.70 16.83
N HIS A 57 -3.99 -2.98 17.05
CA HIS A 57 -2.86 -3.45 17.83
C HIS A 57 -1.83 -4.07 16.88
N TYR A 58 -0.58 -3.61 16.94
CA TYR A 58 0.53 -4.20 16.20
C TYR A 58 1.51 -4.80 17.21
N LEU A 59 1.63 -6.12 17.23
CA LEU A 59 2.55 -6.89 18.05
C LEU A 59 3.73 -7.33 17.19
N ILE A 60 4.93 -6.86 17.53
CA ILE A 60 6.14 -7.03 16.74
C ILE A 60 7.12 -7.84 17.58
N THR A 61 7.58 -8.97 17.06
CA THR A 61 8.51 -9.83 17.79
C THR A 61 9.30 -10.73 16.85
N ASP A 62 10.43 -11.23 17.33
CA ASP A 62 11.27 -12.22 16.66
C ASP A 62 11.14 -13.63 17.28
N ILE A 63 10.16 -13.84 18.18
CA ILE A 63 9.86 -15.16 18.75
C ILE A 63 9.55 -16.15 17.63
N GLY A 64 10.43 -17.13 17.46
CA GLY A 64 10.36 -18.12 16.40
C GLY A 64 10.80 -17.54 15.07
N ILE A 65 9.98 -16.66 14.49
CA ILE A 65 10.24 -15.96 13.23
C ILE A 65 9.81 -14.49 13.36
N PRO A 66 10.53 -13.52 12.75
CA PRO A 66 10.15 -12.11 12.78
C PRO A 66 8.73 -11.91 12.27
N THR A 67 7.82 -11.45 13.13
CA THR A 67 6.38 -11.36 12.85
C THR A 67 5.82 -10.03 13.36
N ILE A 68 5.04 -9.33 12.54
CA ILE A 68 4.00 -8.40 12.99
C ILE A 68 2.71 -9.18 13.03
N TYR A 69 2.04 -9.14 14.17
CA TYR A 69 0.68 -9.61 14.30
C TYR A 69 -0.20 -8.41 14.58
N VAL A 70 -1.20 -8.21 13.73
CA VAL A 70 -2.06 -7.05 13.74
C VAL A 70 -3.48 -7.48 14.08
N LEU A 71 -4.08 -6.81 15.04
CA LEU A 71 -5.45 -7.07 15.47
C LEU A 71 -6.27 -5.81 15.41
N ARG A 72 -7.52 -5.94 14.99
CA ARG A 72 -8.55 -4.91 15.08
C ARG A 72 -9.53 -5.30 16.16
N THR A 73 -9.73 -4.41 17.13
CA THR A 73 -10.60 -4.63 18.28
C THR A 73 -11.57 -3.47 18.46
N ASN A 74 -12.59 -3.64 19.30
CA ASN A 74 -13.37 -2.52 19.81
C ASN A 74 -12.51 -1.59 20.68
N THR A 75 -12.81 -0.29 20.66
CA THR A 75 -12.14 0.67 21.55
C THR A 75 -12.58 0.48 22.99
N ILE A 76 -11.61 0.36 23.91
CA ILE A 76 -11.84 0.28 25.36
C ILE A 76 -11.18 1.50 26.02
N SER A 77 -11.91 2.14 26.95
CA SER A 77 -11.52 3.38 27.62
C SER A 77 -10.58 3.19 28.83
N GLU A 78 -10.11 1.97 29.11
CA GLU A 78 -9.30 1.67 30.29
C GLU A 78 -7.79 1.80 30.05
N ALA A 79 -7.08 2.37 31.03
CA ALA A 79 -5.69 2.83 30.93
C ALA A 79 -4.61 1.74 31.02
N ASN A 80 -4.98 0.48 31.33
CA ASN A 80 -4.04 -0.63 31.52
C ASN A 80 -3.88 -1.44 30.23
N SER A 81 -2.68 -2.01 30.01
CA SER A 81 -2.30 -2.63 28.74
C SER A 81 -3.36 -3.63 28.27
N VAL A 82 -3.87 -3.40 27.07
CA VAL A 82 -4.99 -4.16 26.50
C VAL A 82 -4.58 -5.60 26.17
N VAL A 83 -3.28 -5.91 26.21
CA VAL A 83 -2.70 -7.22 25.91
C VAL A 83 -2.12 -7.82 27.19
N ASN A 84 -2.58 -9.03 27.54
CA ASN A 84 -2.05 -9.84 28.63
C ASN A 84 -1.07 -10.86 28.08
N VAL A 85 0.13 -10.93 28.66
CA VAL A 85 1.18 -11.87 28.26
C VAL A 85 1.55 -12.78 29.42
N ASP A 86 1.32 -14.09 29.27
CA ASP A 86 1.85 -15.14 30.14
C ASP A 86 3.27 -15.51 29.65
N TRP A 87 4.27 -14.91 30.28
CA TRP A 87 5.68 -15.08 29.93
C TRP A 87 6.18 -16.51 30.15
N ASN A 88 5.61 -17.25 31.11
CA ASN A 88 5.98 -18.64 31.37
C ASN A 88 5.52 -19.54 30.22
N LYS A 89 4.26 -19.37 29.79
CA LYS A 89 3.75 -20.07 28.60
C LYS A 89 4.50 -19.66 27.34
N LEU A 90 4.70 -18.36 27.12
CA LEU A 90 5.35 -17.82 25.92
C LEU A 90 6.79 -18.35 25.74
N SER A 91 7.51 -18.51 26.86
CA SER A 91 8.88 -19.02 26.89
C SER A 91 8.99 -20.54 26.72
N SER A 92 7.88 -21.29 26.76
CA SER A 92 7.92 -22.73 26.60
C SER A 92 8.53 -23.11 25.24
N LYS A 93 9.29 -24.22 25.19
CA LYS A 93 9.77 -24.78 23.91
C LYS A 93 8.67 -25.56 23.19
N ASN A 94 7.61 -25.95 23.91
CA ASN A 94 6.51 -26.70 23.38
C ASN A 94 5.43 -25.74 22.84
N THR A 95 5.14 -25.81 21.54
CA THR A 95 4.17 -24.91 20.89
C THR A 95 2.75 -25.07 21.42
N THR A 96 2.37 -26.26 21.91
CA THR A 96 1.04 -26.45 22.51
C THR A 96 0.90 -25.77 23.86
N GLU A 97 2.00 -25.63 24.61
CA GLU A 97 2.00 -24.92 25.91
C GLU A 97 2.04 -23.40 25.74
N ARG A 98 2.57 -22.90 24.61
CA ARG A 98 2.53 -21.48 24.25
C ARG A 98 1.14 -20.99 23.90
N SER A 99 0.25 -21.89 23.48
CA SER A 99 -1.10 -21.56 23.08
C SER A 99 -1.82 -20.79 24.20
N GLY A 100 -2.43 -19.66 23.84
CA GLY A 100 -3.07 -18.74 24.79
C GLY A 100 -2.09 -18.02 25.73
N ALA A 101 -0.80 -17.93 25.39
CA ALA A 101 0.15 -17.10 26.14
C ALA A 101 -0.10 -15.61 25.93
N ILE A 102 -0.70 -15.20 24.81
CA ILE A 102 -1.14 -13.84 24.58
C ILE A 102 -2.65 -13.81 24.54
N THR A 103 -3.25 -13.03 25.42
CA THR A 103 -4.71 -12.93 25.52
C THR A 103 -5.13 -11.48 25.65
N PHE A 104 -6.40 -11.22 25.33
CA PHE A 104 -7.04 -9.94 25.58
C PHE A 104 -8.05 -10.07 26.73
N PRO A 105 -8.28 -9.00 27.51
CA PRO A 105 -9.38 -8.93 28.47
C PRO A 105 -10.73 -9.34 27.86
N LYS A 106 -11.62 -9.94 28.66
CA LYS A 106 -12.91 -10.50 28.19
C LYS A 106 -13.85 -9.48 27.51
N ASN A 107 -13.67 -8.19 27.78
CA ASN A 107 -14.42 -7.08 27.18
C ASN A 107 -13.86 -6.63 25.81
N VAL A 108 -12.74 -7.19 25.36
CA VAL A 108 -12.18 -6.97 24.03
C VAL A 108 -12.79 -7.96 23.04
N GLN A 109 -13.42 -7.42 22.00
CA GLN A 109 -13.90 -8.15 20.83
C GLN A 109 -12.89 -7.98 19.70
N ILE A 110 -12.38 -9.09 19.16
CA ILE A 110 -11.48 -9.09 18.00
C ILE A 110 -12.32 -9.15 16.74
N PHE A 111 -12.33 -8.06 15.96
CA PHE A 111 -13.03 -7.99 14.69
C PHE A 111 -12.26 -8.67 13.57
N TYR A 112 -10.92 -8.51 13.55
CA TYR A 112 -10.07 -9.03 12.49
C TYR A 112 -8.62 -9.20 12.97
N SER A 113 -7.89 -10.18 12.45
CA SER A 113 -6.45 -10.29 12.73
C SER A 113 -5.65 -10.89 11.56
N TYR A 114 -4.40 -10.44 11.42
CA TYR A 114 -3.49 -10.89 10.38
C TYR A 114 -2.02 -10.74 10.79
N ALA A 115 -1.10 -11.43 10.12
CA ALA A 115 0.33 -11.31 10.38
C ALA A 115 1.21 -11.31 9.13
N ALA A 116 2.37 -10.65 9.21
CA ALA A 116 3.40 -10.55 8.17
C ALA A 116 4.82 -10.53 8.79
N MET A 117 5.89 -10.67 8.01
CA MET A 117 7.28 -10.79 8.50
C MET A 117 8.20 -9.70 7.92
N PHE A 118 9.00 -8.99 8.74
CA PHE A 118 9.89 -7.88 8.31
C PHE A 118 10.91 -7.51 9.40
N THR A 119 11.78 -6.52 9.12
CA THR A 119 12.92 -6.12 9.98
C THR A 119 12.86 -4.71 10.59
N ARG A 120 12.14 -3.76 9.98
CA ARG A 120 11.95 -2.39 10.53
C ARG A 120 10.52 -1.92 10.29
N ILE A 121 9.96 -1.16 11.23
CA ILE A 121 8.58 -0.66 11.18
C ILE A 121 8.51 0.84 11.52
N GLN A 122 7.60 1.56 10.86
CA GLN A 122 7.13 2.89 11.22
C GLN A 122 5.59 2.94 11.19
N ALA A 123 4.97 3.60 12.18
CA ALA A 123 3.52 3.79 12.28
C ALA A 123 3.20 5.29 12.42
N PHE A 124 2.06 5.73 11.88
CA PHE A 124 1.70 7.15 11.76
C PHE A 124 0.28 7.43 12.29
N ASP A 125 0.05 8.62 12.83
CA ASP A 125 -1.24 9.08 13.39
C ASP A 125 -2.02 9.99 12.42
N HIS A 126 -1.51 10.16 11.21
CA HIS A 126 -2.04 11.00 10.14
C HIS A 126 -1.70 10.38 8.77
N GLY A 127 -2.25 10.96 7.70
CA GLY A 127 -1.90 10.59 6.33
C GLY A 127 -0.97 11.58 5.66
N ASP A 128 0.10 11.06 5.06
CA ASP A 128 1.06 11.81 4.23
C ASP A 128 1.86 10.82 3.35
N ARG A 129 3.07 11.19 2.92
CA ARG A 129 4.01 10.36 2.17
C ARG A 129 5.39 10.32 2.84
N GLU A 130 6.09 9.22 2.64
CA GLU A 130 7.47 9.09 3.09
C GLU A 130 8.39 10.10 2.41
N ASN A 131 9.32 10.67 3.19
CA ASN A 131 10.39 11.51 2.64
C ASN A 131 11.47 10.70 1.93
N GLN A 132 11.55 9.39 2.18
CA GLN A 132 12.51 8.51 1.54
C GLN A 132 11.83 7.74 0.40
N LEU A 133 12.53 7.60 -0.73
CA LEU A 133 12.05 6.76 -1.84
C LEU A 133 11.71 5.34 -1.35
N PRO A 134 10.59 4.74 -1.78
CA PRO A 134 9.77 5.14 -2.93
C PRO A 134 8.57 6.05 -2.58
N HIS A 135 8.67 6.87 -1.54
CA HIS A 135 7.66 7.89 -1.16
C HIS A 135 6.24 7.29 -1.04
N LEU A 136 6.15 6.10 -0.42
CA LEU A 136 4.87 5.41 -0.20
C LEU A 136 3.95 6.32 0.61
N GLN A 137 2.68 6.33 0.22
CA GLN A 137 1.64 6.98 0.97
C GLN A 137 1.31 6.16 2.23
N TYR A 138 1.08 6.84 3.33
CA TYR A 138 0.62 6.26 4.59
C TYR A 138 -0.61 7.00 5.11
N THR A 139 -1.32 6.34 6.03
CA THR A 139 -2.50 6.84 6.76
C THR A 139 -2.45 6.30 8.19
N GLU A 140 -3.40 6.69 9.05
CA GLU A 140 -3.51 6.17 10.40
C GLU A 140 -3.71 4.63 10.50
N ASN A 141 -4.11 3.98 9.40
CA ASN A 141 -4.34 2.53 9.36
C ASN A 141 -3.16 1.75 8.77
N ILE A 142 -2.05 2.44 8.48
CA ILE A 142 -0.92 1.89 7.75
C ILE A 142 0.34 1.93 8.59
N VAL A 143 1.08 0.84 8.48
CA VAL A 143 2.41 0.66 9.02
C VAL A 143 3.37 0.42 7.86
N LEU A 144 4.41 1.23 7.79
CA LEU A 144 5.45 1.08 6.79
C LEU A 144 6.54 0.14 7.30
N PHE A 145 7.12 -0.65 6.40
CA PHE A 145 8.26 -1.48 6.72
C PHE A 145 9.44 -1.22 5.80
N ASP A 146 10.64 -1.47 6.33
CA ASP A 146 11.88 -1.47 5.57
C ASP A 146 12.68 -2.76 5.82
N LEU A 147 12.95 -3.49 4.74
CA LEU A 147 13.81 -4.65 4.72
C LEU A 147 15.17 -4.24 4.18
N VAL A 148 16.19 -4.34 5.03
CA VAL A 148 17.58 -4.01 4.67
C VAL A 148 18.46 -5.23 4.81
N ILE A 149 18.99 -5.69 3.68
CA ILE A 149 20.04 -6.69 3.61
C ILE A 149 21.34 -5.94 3.36
N SER A 150 22.26 -5.99 4.32
CA SER A 150 23.49 -5.20 4.27
C SER A 150 24.68 -5.97 4.80
N HIS A 151 25.83 -5.85 4.13
CA HIS A 151 27.12 -6.43 4.53
C HIS A 151 27.11 -7.97 4.75
N ILE A 152 26.17 -8.69 4.15
CA ILE A 152 26.19 -10.15 4.12
C ILE A 152 27.24 -10.65 3.12
N SER A 153 28.19 -11.45 3.60
CA SER A 153 29.19 -12.12 2.75
C SER A 153 28.53 -13.19 1.88
N THR A 154 28.83 -13.17 0.57
CA THR A 154 28.34 -14.17 -0.38
C THR A 154 29.48 -14.94 -1.06
N ASN A 155 29.33 -16.26 -1.14
CA ASN A 155 30.32 -17.12 -1.79
C ASN A 155 30.28 -17.00 -3.32
N LEU A 156 29.12 -16.68 -3.88
CA LEU A 156 28.95 -16.48 -5.33
C LEU A 156 29.16 -15.01 -5.71
N SER A 157 29.66 -14.80 -6.92
CA SER A 157 29.95 -13.47 -7.48
C SER A 157 28.69 -12.67 -7.81
N ALA A 158 27.58 -13.34 -8.15
CA ALA A 158 26.31 -12.72 -8.53
C ALA A 158 25.12 -13.26 -7.71
N SER A 159 25.30 -13.37 -6.39
CA SER A 159 24.22 -13.78 -5.48
C SER A 159 23.03 -12.83 -5.53
N ARG A 160 21.82 -13.39 -5.46
CA ARG A 160 20.58 -12.67 -5.22
C ARG A 160 19.90 -13.21 -3.98
N PHE A 161 19.26 -12.30 -3.26
CA PHE A 161 18.48 -12.66 -2.08
C PHE A 161 17.01 -12.80 -2.45
N VAL A 162 16.35 -13.69 -1.73
CA VAL A 162 14.91 -13.90 -1.79
C VAL A 162 14.38 -13.85 -0.37
N VAL A 163 13.24 -13.21 -0.17
CA VAL A 163 12.48 -13.27 1.07
C VAL A 163 11.13 -13.90 0.78
N GLU A 164 10.82 -14.97 1.49
CA GLU A 164 9.48 -15.54 1.55
C GLU A 164 8.69 -14.78 2.62
N MET A 165 7.53 -14.27 2.24
CA MET A 165 6.58 -13.68 3.18
C MET A 165 5.32 -14.52 3.23
N ILE A 166 4.87 -14.81 4.44
CA ILE A 166 3.62 -15.53 4.72
C ILE A 166 2.62 -14.54 5.28
N LEU A 167 1.43 -14.53 4.69
CA LEU A 167 0.29 -13.74 5.13
C LEU A 167 -0.77 -14.69 5.70
N TYR A 168 -1.12 -14.46 6.96
CA TYR A 168 -2.19 -15.16 7.68
C TYR A 168 -3.40 -14.25 7.82
N SER A 169 -4.61 -14.75 7.61
CA SER A 169 -5.86 -14.01 7.79
C SER A 169 -6.98 -14.91 8.32
N ASN A 170 -7.80 -14.38 9.22
CA ASN A 170 -9.07 -15.00 9.64
C ASN A 170 -10.22 -14.72 8.63
N SER A 171 -9.96 -14.98 7.35
CA SER A 171 -10.95 -14.88 6.27
C SER A 171 -10.95 -16.19 5.50
N THR A 172 -12.10 -16.58 4.94
CA THR A 172 -12.21 -17.76 4.06
C THR A 172 -11.85 -17.44 2.60
N GLU A 173 -11.78 -16.16 2.24
CA GLU A 173 -11.47 -15.69 0.89
C GLU A 173 -10.06 -16.07 0.44
N ASN A 174 -9.91 -16.37 -0.85
CA ASN A 174 -8.59 -16.57 -1.44
C ASN A 174 -7.88 -15.22 -1.55
N MET A 175 -6.73 -15.10 -0.91
CA MET A 175 -5.91 -13.89 -1.00
C MET A 175 -5.41 -13.69 -2.43
N LYS A 176 -5.29 -12.43 -2.85
CA LYS A 176 -4.96 -12.07 -4.23
C LYS A 176 -3.94 -10.93 -4.26
N ILE A 177 -3.01 -10.99 -5.21
CA ILE A 177 -2.13 -9.85 -5.51
C ILE A 177 -2.69 -9.12 -6.74
N ASP A 178 -3.12 -7.88 -6.55
CA ASP A 178 -3.57 -6.98 -7.59
C ASP A 178 -2.51 -5.92 -7.87
N THR A 179 -2.17 -5.72 -9.14
CA THR A 179 -1.19 -4.71 -9.57
C THR A 179 -1.86 -3.66 -10.43
N THR A 180 -1.79 -2.42 -9.99
CA THR A 180 -2.31 -1.26 -10.70
C THR A 180 -1.17 -0.49 -11.35
N ALA A 181 -1.37 -0.02 -12.57
CA ALA A 181 -0.44 0.85 -13.26
C ALA A 181 -0.92 2.30 -13.20
N SER A 182 0.00 3.23 -12.95
CA SER A 182 -0.23 4.68 -13.07
C SER A 182 0.66 5.23 -14.18
N ILE A 183 0.18 6.26 -14.88
CA ILE A 183 1.00 6.99 -15.87
C ILE A 183 2.01 7.93 -15.21
N ASP A 184 1.87 8.14 -13.90
CA ASP A 184 2.65 9.11 -13.15
C ASP A 184 3.72 8.41 -12.31
N ASP A 185 4.95 8.90 -12.42
CA ASP A 185 6.12 8.48 -11.65
C ASP A 185 6.71 9.61 -10.79
N GLU A 186 5.98 10.72 -10.58
CA GLU A 186 6.42 11.89 -9.80
C GLU A 186 7.05 11.48 -8.46
N TYR A 187 6.36 10.60 -7.72
CA TYR A 187 6.82 10.12 -6.40
C TYR A 187 7.79 8.94 -6.48
N THR A 188 7.99 8.29 -7.62
CA THR A 188 8.95 7.18 -7.72
C THR A 188 9.47 7.09 -9.15
N PRO A 189 10.51 7.86 -9.49
CA PRO A 189 10.96 7.99 -10.87
C PRO A 189 11.24 6.64 -11.55
N GLY A 190 10.60 6.41 -12.70
CA GLY A 190 10.71 5.19 -13.49
C GLY A 190 9.86 4.01 -13.01
N VAL A 191 9.02 4.18 -11.99
CA VAL A 191 8.18 3.11 -11.43
C VAL A 191 6.70 3.47 -11.58
N PHE A 192 6.04 2.79 -12.52
CA PHE A 192 4.66 3.05 -12.94
C PHE A 192 3.66 2.03 -12.39
N LYS A 193 4.07 1.18 -11.44
CA LYS A 193 3.23 0.09 -10.91
C LYS A 193 3.29 0.06 -9.40
N ILE A 194 2.16 -0.29 -8.80
CA ILE A 194 2.04 -0.59 -7.38
C ILE A 194 1.23 -1.88 -7.23
N SER A 195 1.66 -2.75 -6.34
CA SER A 195 1.05 -4.07 -6.12
C SER A 195 0.47 -4.12 -4.70
N ASN A 196 -0.71 -4.72 -4.57
CA ASN A 196 -1.46 -4.88 -3.33
C ASN A 196 -1.80 -6.36 -3.14
N TRP A 197 -1.29 -6.97 -2.08
CA TRP A 197 -1.67 -8.32 -1.66
C TRP A 197 -2.82 -8.23 -0.65
N LEU A 198 -4.02 -8.57 -1.12
CA LEU A 198 -5.29 -8.41 -0.42
C LEU A 198 -5.72 -9.71 0.25
N THR A 199 -6.09 -9.62 1.53
CA THR A 199 -6.65 -10.74 2.31
C THR A 199 -8.16 -10.94 2.08
N ARG A 200 -8.90 -9.87 1.79
CA ARG A 200 -10.32 -9.88 1.39
C ARG A 200 -10.51 -9.11 0.08
N PRO A 201 -10.22 -9.72 -1.08
CA PRO A 201 -10.32 -9.04 -2.36
C PRO A 201 -11.73 -8.53 -2.68
N THR A 202 -12.78 -9.19 -2.17
CA THR A 202 -14.18 -8.79 -2.44
C THR A 202 -14.67 -7.62 -1.57
N ASN A 203 -14.15 -7.49 -0.34
CA ASN A 203 -14.46 -6.38 0.57
C ASN A 203 -13.18 -5.84 1.20
N GLN A 204 -12.47 -4.98 0.46
CA GLN A 204 -11.18 -4.44 0.89
C GLN A 204 -11.28 -3.58 2.15
N ALA A 205 -12.43 -2.93 2.40
CA ALA A 205 -12.63 -2.08 3.58
C ALA A 205 -12.60 -2.86 4.91
N GLU A 206 -12.91 -4.15 4.87
CA GLU A 206 -12.84 -5.06 6.03
C GLU A 206 -11.65 -6.01 5.99
N GLY A 207 -10.81 -5.89 4.97
CA GLY A 207 -9.60 -6.68 4.80
C GLY A 207 -8.35 -5.95 5.26
N CYS A 208 -7.25 -6.65 5.09
CA CYS A 208 -5.90 -6.12 5.18
C CYS A 208 -5.14 -6.30 3.89
N PHE A 209 -4.10 -5.50 3.75
CA PHE A 209 -3.23 -5.52 2.58
C PHE A 209 -1.77 -5.40 2.94
N ILE A 210 -0.92 -5.93 2.06
CA ILE A 210 0.48 -5.54 1.93
C ILE A 210 0.62 -4.82 0.60
N GLN A 211 1.15 -3.60 0.58
CA GLN A 211 1.34 -2.80 -0.62
C GLN A 211 2.83 -2.50 -0.83
N TRP A 212 3.29 -2.57 -2.08
CA TRP A 212 4.67 -2.23 -2.42
C TRP A 212 4.77 -1.74 -3.87
N LYS A 213 5.83 -0.98 -4.14
CA LYS A 213 6.29 -0.73 -5.51
C LYS A 213 7.35 -1.75 -5.89
N PRO A 214 7.44 -2.21 -7.16
CA PRO A 214 8.39 -3.25 -7.58
C PRO A 214 9.80 -2.70 -7.76
N VAL A 215 10.33 -2.04 -6.73
CA VAL A 215 11.63 -1.37 -6.73
C VAL A 215 12.35 -1.56 -5.40
N CYS A 216 13.63 -1.85 -5.45
CA CYS A 216 14.52 -1.84 -4.30
C CYS A 216 15.77 -1.02 -4.62
N TYR A 217 16.54 -0.68 -3.59
CA TYR A 217 17.66 0.26 -3.70
C TYR A 217 18.95 -0.40 -3.22
N LEU A 218 19.99 -0.25 -4.03
CA LEU A 218 21.29 -0.87 -3.80
C LEU A 218 22.26 0.01 -3.03
N ASN A 219 21.88 1.24 -2.66
CA ASN A 219 22.69 2.10 -1.81
C ASN A 219 21.84 3.18 -1.11
N ILE A 220 22.44 3.87 -0.15
CA ILE A 220 21.97 5.13 0.44
C ILE A 220 22.86 6.27 -0.10
N PRO A 221 22.31 7.45 -0.44
CA PRO A 221 20.88 7.77 -0.49
C PRO A 221 20.17 7.00 -1.59
N ARG A 222 18.88 6.70 -1.37
CA ARG A 222 18.04 6.05 -2.38
C ARG A 222 17.85 7.00 -3.55
N GLY A 223 17.93 6.48 -4.76
CA GLY A 223 17.82 7.27 -5.99
C GLY A 223 17.65 6.38 -7.21
N ARG A 224 17.23 6.98 -8.32
CA ARG A 224 17.00 6.27 -9.59
C ARG A 224 18.24 5.52 -10.10
N ASN A 225 19.43 6.09 -9.90
CA ASN A 225 20.71 5.52 -10.31
C ASN A 225 21.14 4.28 -9.51
N VAL A 226 20.54 4.04 -8.35
CA VAL A 226 20.80 2.90 -7.48
C VAL A 226 19.55 2.03 -7.28
N ALA A 227 18.51 2.27 -8.07
CA ALA A 227 17.28 1.49 -8.05
C ALA A 227 17.43 0.24 -8.94
N THR A 228 16.88 -0.89 -8.49
CA THR A 228 16.69 -2.09 -9.29
C THR A 228 15.30 -2.68 -9.01
N TYR A 229 14.93 -3.74 -9.72
CA TYR A 229 13.58 -4.29 -9.70
C TYR A 229 13.40 -5.32 -8.58
N VAL A 230 12.18 -5.40 -8.03
CA VAL A 230 11.73 -6.49 -7.14
C VAL A 230 10.72 -7.34 -7.88
N SER A 231 11.01 -8.63 -8.03
CA SER A 231 10.06 -9.59 -8.56
C SER A 231 9.35 -10.32 -7.43
N TYR A 232 8.10 -10.71 -7.66
CA TYR A 232 7.36 -11.54 -6.72
C TYR A 232 6.86 -12.82 -7.41
N TYR A 233 6.64 -13.88 -6.63
CA TYR A 233 6.13 -15.18 -7.10
C TYR A 233 5.06 -15.67 -6.14
N GLY A 234 3.79 -15.66 -6.56
CA GLY A 234 2.65 -16.00 -5.70
C GLY A 234 1.39 -15.17 -6.02
N PRO A 235 0.34 -15.27 -5.19
CA PRO A 235 0.29 -15.96 -3.90
C PRO A 235 0.01 -17.47 -4.02
N SER A 236 0.64 -18.28 -3.18
CA SER A 236 0.45 -19.73 -3.09
C SER A 236 -0.20 -20.09 -1.75
N GLY A 237 -1.27 -20.90 -1.76
CA GLY A 237 -1.92 -21.37 -0.54
C GLY A 237 -1.05 -22.35 0.26
N LEU A 238 -1.03 -22.19 1.58
CA LEU A 238 -0.22 -22.99 2.52
C LEU A 238 -1.06 -23.80 3.53
N ASP A 239 -2.39 -23.77 3.40
CA ASP A 239 -3.32 -24.37 4.38
C ASP A 239 -3.10 -25.88 4.61
N SER A 240 -2.48 -26.58 3.67
CA SER A 240 -2.17 -28.02 3.76
C SER A 240 -0.67 -28.32 3.97
N ASN A 241 0.18 -27.30 4.03
CA ASN A 241 1.62 -27.49 4.19
C ASN A 241 2.00 -27.61 5.67
N LEU A 242 2.18 -28.86 6.14
CA LEU A 242 2.46 -29.16 7.55
C LEU A 242 3.71 -28.47 8.10
N ASP A 243 4.76 -28.27 7.30
CA ASP A 243 5.98 -27.63 7.77
C ASP A 243 5.80 -26.12 7.94
N MET A 244 5.02 -25.49 7.05
CA MET A 244 4.63 -24.08 7.20
C MET A 244 3.68 -23.88 8.38
N ILE A 245 2.74 -24.80 8.61
CA ILE A 245 1.87 -24.78 9.79
C ILE A 245 2.72 -24.85 11.07
N LYS A 246 3.71 -25.76 11.13
CA LYS A 246 4.63 -25.85 12.27
C LYS A 246 5.44 -24.58 12.46
N LEU A 247 5.88 -23.94 11.36
CA LEU A 247 6.62 -22.68 11.40
C LEU A 247 5.76 -21.55 11.98
N VAL A 248 4.52 -21.41 11.51
CA VAL A 248 3.53 -20.46 12.01
C VAL A 248 3.20 -20.70 13.48
N ASN A 249 3.02 -21.96 13.90
CA ASN A 249 2.76 -22.31 15.31
C ASN A 249 3.95 -22.02 16.24
N ARG A 250 5.18 -21.90 15.70
CA ARG A 250 6.36 -21.46 16.47
C ARG A 250 6.46 -19.95 16.58
N SER A 251 5.77 -19.21 15.72
CA SER A 251 5.69 -17.75 15.74
C SER A 251 4.74 -17.25 16.84
N ILE A 252 4.65 -15.92 16.97
CA ILE A 252 3.72 -15.26 17.89
C ILE A 252 2.25 -15.62 17.63
N LEU A 253 1.89 -16.02 16.41
CA LEU A 253 0.53 -16.47 16.08
C LEU A 253 0.13 -17.70 16.87
N GLY A 254 1.03 -18.69 17.01
CA GLY A 254 0.77 -19.88 17.81
C GLY A 254 0.66 -19.61 19.31
N ALA A 255 1.17 -18.46 19.77
CA ALA A 255 1.04 -18.02 21.15
C ALA A 255 -0.28 -17.30 21.45
N PHE A 256 -0.98 -16.84 20.40
CA PHE A 256 -2.17 -16.01 20.54
C PHE A 256 -3.46 -16.81 20.77
N GLU A 257 -3.56 -18.03 20.22
CA GLU A 257 -4.84 -18.75 20.17
C GLU A 257 -4.75 -20.13 20.81
N GLU A 258 -5.53 -20.34 21.88
CA GLU A 258 -6.11 -21.66 22.24
C GLU A 258 -7.35 -21.83 21.35
N SER A 259 -7.19 -22.45 20.17
CA SER A 259 -8.23 -23.14 19.40
C SER A 259 -8.10 -22.91 17.88
N THR A 260 -7.82 -24.00 17.19
CA THR A 260 -7.95 -24.25 15.75
C THR A 260 -9.40 -24.16 15.22
N ALA A 261 -10.26 -23.28 15.77
CA ALA A 261 -11.70 -23.24 15.45
C ALA A 261 -12.11 -22.20 14.40
N MET A 262 -11.29 -21.19 14.10
CA MET A 262 -11.60 -20.22 13.06
C MET A 262 -11.03 -20.67 11.70
N PRO A 263 -11.80 -20.61 10.60
CA PRO A 263 -11.24 -20.89 9.29
C PRO A 263 -10.22 -19.80 8.95
N TYR A 264 -8.95 -20.17 8.91
CA TYR A 264 -7.86 -19.30 8.52
C TYR A 264 -7.43 -19.60 7.10
N ARG A 265 -6.85 -18.58 6.45
CA ARG A 265 -6.14 -18.72 5.18
C ARG A 265 -4.71 -18.29 5.39
N MET A 266 -3.79 -19.13 4.91
CA MET A 266 -2.38 -18.83 4.83
C MET A 266 -1.96 -18.83 3.38
N THR A 267 -1.34 -17.75 2.95
CA THR A 267 -0.72 -17.68 1.62
C THR A 267 0.70 -17.17 1.72
N ALA A 268 1.59 -17.68 0.87
CA ALA A 268 2.96 -17.22 0.79
C ALA A 268 3.29 -16.63 -0.59
N THR A 269 4.21 -15.68 -0.58
CA THR A 269 4.78 -15.08 -1.79
C THR A 269 6.27 -14.87 -1.57
N ASN A 270 7.06 -15.20 -2.59
CA ASN A 270 8.49 -14.97 -2.59
C ASN A 270 8.82 -13.65 -3.29
N PHE A 271 9.72 -12.87 -2.70
CA PHE A 271 10.21 -11.60 -3.24
C PHE A 271 11.69 -11.74 -3.56
N SER A 272 12.07 -11.64 -4.84
CA SER A 272 13.47 -11.65 -5.26
C SER A 272 13.94 -10.25 -5.62
N PHE A 273 15.18 -9.94 -5.21
CA PHE A 273 15.76 -8.61 -5.38
C PHE A 273 16.78 -8.60 -6.51
N GLY A 274 16.54 -7.73 -7.49
CA GLY A 274 17.44 -7.49 -8.62
C GLY A 274 17.05 -8.17 -9.93
N LEU A 275 17.75 -7.78 -10.99
CA LEU A 275 17.59 -8.28 -12.36
C LEU A 275 18.84 -9.04 -12.81
N SER A 276 18.70 -9.91 -13.82
CA SER A 276 19.82 -10.73 -14.34
C SER A 276 21.09 -9.93 -14.67
N LYS A 277 20.96 -8.67 -15.09
CA LYS A 277 22.05 -7.80 -15.60
C LYS A 277 22.55 -6.73 -14.62
N ASP A 278 22.07 -6.70 -13.38
CA ASP A 278 22.44 -5.65 -12.40
C ASP A 278 23.71 -5.94 -11.57
N GLY A 279 24.41 -7.04 -11.87
CA GLY A 279 25.63 -7.44 -11.18
C GLY A 279 25.42 -8.17 -9.85
N GLY A 280 24.17 -8.34 -9.41
CA GLY A 280 23.83 -9.03 -8.17
C GLY A 280 24.23 -8.27 -6.90
N TYR A 281 23.94 -8.86 -5.74
CA TYR A 281 24.08 -8.21 -4.44
C TYR A 281 25.53 -7.82 -4.11
N LYS A 282 26.50 -8.65 -4.49
CA LYS A 282 27.93 -8.48 -4.13
C LYS A 282 28.55 -7.18 -4.63
N LEU A 283 28.00 -6.62 -5.72
CA LEU A 283 28.50 -5.35 -6.28
C LEU A 283 28.37 -4.19 -5.30
N LYS A 284 27.30 -4.18 -4.50
CA LYS A 284 26.99 -3.09 -3.56
C LYS A 284 26.95 -3.52 -2.10
N ASN A 285 26.87 -4.82 -1.83
CA ASN A 285 26.69 -5.41 -0.50
C ASN A 285 25.54 -4.76 0.29
N TYR A 286 24.52 -4.33 -0.43
CA TYR A 286 23.41 -3.59 0.12
C TYR A 286 22.17 -3.78 -0.77
N THR A 287 21.03 -3.99 -0.14
CA THR A 287 19.71 -3.96 -0.77
C THR A 287 18.70 -3.52 0.27
N ALA A 288 17.91 -2.50 -0.05
CA ALA A 288 16.81 -2.04 0.76
C ALA A 288 15.50 -2.06 -0.03
N TRP A 289 14.46 -2.61 0.57
CA TRP A 289 13.13 -2.69 -0.01
C TRP A 289 12.09 -2.28 1.02
N SER A 290 11.13 -1.46 0.61
CA SER A 290 10.09 -0.98 1.51
C SER A 290 8.71 -1.29 0.96
N GLY A 291 7.77 -1.46 1.88
CA GLY A 291 6.37 -1.62 1.59
C GLY A 291 5.54 -1.09 2.76
N SER A 292 4.24 -1.27 2.64
CA SER A 292 3.27 -0.89 3.64
C SER A 292 2.35 -2.06 3.95
N ILE A 293 1.86 -2.07 5.17
CA ILE A 293 0.95 -3.08 5.70
C ILE A 293 -0.20 -2.30 6.35
N GLY A 294 -1.44 -2.61 6.02
CA GLY A 294 -2.56 -1.82 6.53
C GLY A 294 -3.87 -2.58 6.67
N PHE A 295 -4.76 -1.97 7.44
CA PHE A 295 -6.16 -2.34 7.54
C PHE A 295 -7.03 -1.45 6.65
N GLY A 296 -8.03 -2.03 6.00
CA GLY A 296 -8.92 -1.36 5.06
C GLY A 296 -8.42 -1.39 3.62
N ALA A 297 -8.95 -0.50 2.79
CA ALA A 297 -8.54 -0.41 1.39
C ALA A 297 -7.13 0.20 1.24
N PRO A 298 -6.26 -0.36 0.37
CA PRO A 298 -4.94 0.21 0.11
C PRO A 298 -5.05 1.63 -0.49
N PRO A 299 -4.12 2.55 -0.16
CA PRO A 299 -4.07 3.86 -0.79
C PRO A 299 -3.89 3.75 -2.31
N GLU A 300 -4.66 4.54 -3.06
CA GLU A 300 -4.54 4.63 -4.51
C GLU A 300 -3.54 5.73 -4.91
N GLU A 301 -2.66 5.40 -5.87
CA GLU A 301 -1.76 6.37 -6.48
C GLU A 301 -2.53 7.27 -7.45
N LYS A 302 -2.82 8.50 -7.01
CA LYS A 302 -3.45 9.53 -7.84
C LYS A 302 -2.43 10.12 -8.81
N VAL A 303 -2.89 10.49 -10.01
CA VAL A 303 -2.08 11.28 -10.96
C VAL A 303 -1.88 12.68 -10.39
N SER A 304 -0.64 13.14 -10.40
CA SER A 304 -0.22 14.45 -9.91
C SER A 304 -0.89 15.59 -10.66
N THR A 305 -1.10 16.69 -9.94
CA THR A 305 -1.63 17.92 -10.53
C THR A 305 -0.74 18.42 -11.67
N LEU A 306 0.58 18.25 -11.55
CA LEU A 306 1.54 18.62 -12.59
C LEU A 306 1.32 17.83 -13.88
N VAL A 307 1.23 16.50 -13.81
CA VAL A 307 0.98 15.65 -14.98
C VAL A 307 -0.39 15.97 -15.59
N ILE A 308 -1.41 16.17 -14.77
CA ILE A 308 -2.74 16.59 -15.23
C ILE A 308 -2.65 17.91 -16.01
N ILE A 309 -1.92 18.91 -15.51
CA ILE A 309 -1.74 20.21 -16.20
C ILE A 309 -0.99 20.02 -17.53
N ILE A 310 0.08 19.23 -17.57
CA ILE A 310 0.84 18.97 -18.80
C ILE A 310 -0.05 18.31 -19.86
N ILE A 311 -0.84 17.30 -19.47
CA ILE A 311 -1.78 16.63 -20.37
C ILE A 311 -2.88 17.60 -20.84
N ALA A 312 -3.44 18.39 -19.92
CA ALA A 312 -4.50 19.34 -20.23
C ALA A 312 -4.03 20.43 -21.21
N VAL A 313 -2.84 20.99 -21.01
CA VAL A 313 -2.27 22.00 -21.93
C VAL A 313 -1.83 21.36 -23.24
N GLY A 314 -1.12 20.23 -23.17
CA GLY A 314 -0.54 19.55 -24.33
C GLY A 314 -1.60 19.01 -25.31
N LEU A 315 -2.72 18.48 -24.80
CA LEU A 315 -3.81 17.97 -25.64
C LEU A 315 -4.95 18.99 -25.82
N GLY A 316 -5.19 19.85 -24.84
CA GLY A 316 -6.28 20.82 -24.89
C GLY A 316 -6.04 21.91 -25.94
N LEU A 317 -4.81 22.44 -26.05
CA LEU A 317 -4.52 23.51 -27.00
C LEU A 317 -4.70 23.07 -28.47
N PRO A 318 -4.18 21.89 -28.92
CA PRO A 318 -4.47 21.38 -30.26
C PRO A 318 -5.97 21.21 -30.55
N ILE A 319 -6.75 20.68 -29.61
CA ILE A 319 -8.20 20.49 -29.78
C ILE A 319 -8.90 21.84 -29.99
N VAL A 320 -8.55 22.83 -29.16
CA VAL A 320 -9.09 24.19 -29.27
C VAL A 320 -8.78 24.79 -30.65
N ILE A 321 -7.53 24.67 -31.13
CA ILE A 321 -7.12 25.16 -32.45
C ILE A 321 -7.90 24.46 -33.56
N ILE A 322 -8.09 23.14 -33.48
CA ILE A 322 -8.84 22.36 -34.48
C ILE A 322 -10.31 22.78 -34.51
N LEU A 323 -10.95 22.99 -33.36
CA LEU A 323 -12.35 23.41 -33.27
C LEU A 323 -12.55 24.82 -33.83
N PHE A 324 -11.76 25.80 -33.38
CA PHE A 324 -11.88 27.18 -33.87
C PHE A 324 -11.46 27.31 -35.34
N GLY A 325 -10.40 26.62 -35.75
CA GLY A 325 -9.98 26.54 -37.15
C GLY A 325 -11.05 25.91 -38.04
N GLY A 326 -11.63 24.79 -37.60
CA GLY A 326 -12.72 24.10 -38.29
C GLY A 326 -13.96 24.98 -38.45
N VAL A 327 -14.41 25.63 -37.37
CA VAL A 327 -15.53 26.60 -37.40
C VAL A 327 -15.21 27.75 -38.35
N GLY A 328 -13.99 28.30 -38.29
CA GLY A 328 -13.53 29.37 -39.18
C GLY A 328 -13.61 28.98 -40.66
N VAL A 329 -13.17 27.76 -41.01
CA VAL A 329 -13.25 27.21 -42.37
C VAL A 329 -14.71 27.00 -42.79
N CYS A 330 -15.55 26.43 -41.93
CA CYS A 330 -16.97 26.24 -42.21
C CYS A 330 -17.70 27.56 -42.49
N VAL A 331 -17.46 28.59 -41.66
CA VAL A 331 -18.02 29.94 -41.84
C VAL A 331 -17.53 30.55 -43.15
N LYS A 332 -16.23 30.45 -43.45
CA LYS A 332 -15.66 30.98 -44.70
C LYS A 332 -16.27 30.28 -45.92
N LYS A 333 -16.46 28.97 -45.86
CA LYS A 333 -17.07 28.17 -46.94
C LYS A 333 -18.55 28.52 -47.15
N GLN A 334 -19.32 28.74 -46.08
CA GLN A 334 -20.71 29.18 -46.18
C GLN A 334 -20.83 30.60 -46.76
N LYS A 335 -20.03 31.55 -46.28
CA LYS A 335 -19.99 32.91 -46.84
C LYS A 335 -19.61 32.91 -48.32
N GLY A 336 -18.62 32.11 -48.71
CA GLY A 336 -18.24 31.94 -50.11
C GLY A 336 -19.32 31.31 -50.99
N LYS A 337 -20.18 30.45 -50.41
CA LYS A 337 -21.33 29.87 -51.12
C LYS A 337 -22.45 30.89 -51.29
N GLN A 338 -22.75 31.67 -50.24
CA GLN A 338 -23.73 32.76 -50.30
C GLN A 338 -23.30 33.87 -51.27
N SER A 339 -22.03 34.27 -51.29
CA SER A 339 -21.54 35.28 -52.23
C SER A 339 -21.61 34.83 -53.68
N LYS A 340 -21.37 33.55 -53.96
CA LYS A 340 -21.55 32.97 -55.30
C LYS A 340 -23.01 32.97 -55.73
N ILE A 341 -23.93 32.54 -54.85
CA ILE A 341 -25.37 32.56 -55.11
C ILE A 341 -25.84 34.00 -55.37
N LEU A 342 -25.41 34.96 -54.55
CA LEU A 342 -25.78 36.37 -54.72
C LEU A 342 -25.28 36.91 -56.06
N ALA A 343 -24.01 36.66 -56.42
CA ALA A 343 -23.45 37.08 -57.70
C ALA A 343 -24.16 36.46 -58.91
N GLU A 344 -24.61 35.21 -58.81
CA GLU A 344 -25.35 34.51 -59.86
C GLU A 344 -26.78 35.06 -60.03
N VAL A 345 -27.44 35.41 -58.92
CA VAL A 345 -28.75 36.10 -58.93
C VAL A 345 -28.62 37.49 -59.55
N THR A 346 -27.61 38.28 -59.16
CA THR A 346 -27.38 39.63 -59.73
C THR A 346 -27.07 39.58 -61.22
N ARG A 347 -26.37 38.53 -61.69
CA ARG A 347 -26.05 38.34 -63.11
C ARG A 347 -27.28 37.92 -63.95
N SER A 348 -28.21 37.19 -63.34
CA SER A 348 -29.42 36.69 -64.01
C SER A 348 -30.54 37.74 -64.07
N TYR A 349 -30.52 38.75 -63.19
CA TYR A 349 -31.54 39.80 -63.13
C TYR A 349 -30.91 41.21 -62.96
N PRO A 350 -30.37 41.80 -64.05
CA PRO A 350 -29.60 43.06 -63.98
C PRO A 350 -30.43 44.33 -63.69
N GLY A 351 -31.74 44.22 -63.41
CA GLY A 351 -32.67 45.35 -63.30
C GLY A 351 -33.37 45.54 -61.95
N LEU A 352 -32.99 44.79 -60.91
CA LEU A 352 -33.55 44.96 -59.55
C LEU A 352 -32.56 45.77 -58.70
N ASN A 353 -32.68 47.09 -58.76
CA ASN A 353 -32.25 47.99 -57.69
C ASN A 353 -33.47 48.45 -56.90
#